data_AF-A0A350M471-F1
#
_entry.id   AF-A0A350M471-F1
#
_cell.length_a   1.000
_cell.length_b   1.000
_cell.length_c   1.000
_cell.angle_alpha   90.00
_cell.angle_beta   90.00
_cell.angle_gamma   90.00
#
_symmetry.space_group_name_H-M   'P 1'
#
loop_
_entity.id
_entity.type
_entity.pdbx_description
1 polymer ?
#
loop_
_entity_poly.entity_id
_entity_poly.type
_entity_poly.pdbx_seq_one_letter_code
_entity_poly.pdbx_strand_id
1 'polypeptide(L)'
;KPFRNSPQWGIPIQLLTNRPEIPIICDISHIAGNPDLFPSLAQKAIDLNMNGLHIEVHPSPANALSDANQQIKVEQLQSLLSGIEWRSPSTDNPDFLVTLQNLRQDINGIDDALIKNFFKRMEMIRKIGILKKGNQVTILQVERWKKIEEHYMTEGRALGLSESFLSELLTLIHDESMRIQYEVMNS
;
A
#
# COMPACT_ATOMS: atom_id res chain seq x y z
N LYS A 1 11.58 -14.34 9.50
CA LYS A 1 10.79 -13.09 9.31
C LYS A 1 11.78 -12.01 8.92
N PRO A 2 11.55 -11.23 7.84
CA PRO A 2 12.53 -10.25 7.38
C PRO A 2 12.78 -9.15 8.42
N PHE A 3 11.77 -8.72 9.18
CA PHE A 3 11.90 -7.67 10.19
C PHE A 3 11.71 -8.21 11.63
N ARG A 4 12.32 -7.54 12.62
CA ARG A 4 12.00 -7.75 14.05
C ARG A 4 10.63 -7.21 14.37
N ASN A 5 10.36 -5.95 13.99
CA ASN A 5 9.06 -5.30 14.12
C ASN A 5 8.57 -4.91 12.73
N SER A 6 7.35 -5.30 12.39
CA SER A 6 6.75 -4.86 11.12
C SER A 6 6.66 -3.32 11.13
N PRO A 7 7.15 -2.62 10.09
CA PRO A 7 7.22 -1.17 10.10
C PRO A 7 5.85 -0.47 10.09
N GLN A 8 4.77 -1.19 9.74
CA GLN A 8 3.40 -0.66 9.71
C GLN A 8 3.29 0.70 9.00
N TRP A 9 3.94 0.85 7.83
CA TRP A 9 4.06 2.12 7.10
C TRP A 9 2.74 2.88 6.89
N GLY A 10 1.61 2.18 6.87
CA GLY A 10 0.29 2.81 6.78
C GLY A 10 0.00 3.79 7.92
N ILE A 11 0.46 3.52 9.14
CA ILE A 11 0.23 4.38 10.31
C ILE A 11 0.87 5.77 10.13
N PRO A 12 2.20 5.89 9.90
CA PRO A 12 2.82 7.19 9.69
C PRO A 12 2.33 7.89 8.41
N ILE A 13 2.02 7.15 7.34
CA ILE A 13 1.43 7.73 6.12
C ILE A 13 0.08 8.40 6.45
N GLN A 14 -0.78 7.70 7.19
CA GLN A 14 -2.07 8.24 7.61
C GLN A 14 -1.91 9.44 8.56
N LEU A 15 -0.92 9.41 9.45
CA LEU A 15 -0.60 10.55 10.31
C LEU A 15 -0.18 11.77 9.49
N LEU A 16 0.76 11.63 8.56
CA LEU A 16 1.19 12.73 7.68
C LEU A 16 0.04 13.26 6.82
N THR A 17 -0.84 12.38 6.36
CA THR A 17 -2.02 12.76 5.58
C THR A 17 -2.95 13.67 6.38
N ASN A 18 -3.15 13.38 7.66
CA ASN A 18 -4.08 14.11 8.52
C ASN A 18 -3.45 15.30 9.27
N ARG A 19 -2.14 15.23 9.55
CA ARG A 19 -1.36 16.16 10.36
C ARG A 19 0.05 16.35 9.77
N PRO A 20 0.18 16.98 8.59
CA PRO A 20 1.45 17.13 7.88
C PRO A 20 2.48 18.00 8.64
N GLU A 21 2.05 18.77 9.62
CA GLU A 21 2.90 19.62 10.46
C GLU A 21 3.69 18.85 11.52
N ILE A 22 3.28 17.62 11.85
CA ILE A 22 3.92 16.83 12.90
C ILE A 22 5.17 16.16 12.32
N PRO A 23 6.37 16.42 12.87
CA PRO A 23 7.59 15.77 12.40
C PRO A 23 7.59 14.29 12.77
N ILE A 24 7.98 13.43 11.83
CA ILE A 24 8.10 11.98 12.03
C ILE A 24 9.56 11.57 11.91
N ILE A 25 10.05 10.84 12.92
CA ILE A 25 11.39 10.23 12.92
C ILE A 25 11.19 8.71 12.91
N CYS A 26 11.85 8.03 11.96
CA CYS A 26 11.75 6.58 11.80
C CYS A 26 12.86 5.85 12.57
N ASP A 27 12.49 5.00 13.53
CA ASP A 27 13.43 4.12 14.22
C ASP A 27 13.70 2.84 13.41
N ILE A 28 14.75 2.88 12.60
CA ILE A 28 15.11 1.75 11.72
C ILE A 28 15.84 0.65 12.48
N SER A 29 16.53 0.98 13.58
CA SER A 29 17.20 0.01 14.45
C SER A 29 16.18 -0.97 15.02
N HIS A 30 15.09 -0.45 15.58
CA HIS A 30 14.05 -1.27 16.18
C HIS A 30 13.20 -2.03 15.16
N ILE A 31 12.93 -1.45 13.99
CA ILE A 31 12.21 -2.13 12.89
C ILE A 31 13.01 -3.36 12.41
N ALA A 32 14.28 -3.16 12.08
CA ALA A 32 15.10 -4.21 11.50
C ALA A 32 15.46 -5.28 12.53
N GLY A 33 15.92 -4.85 13.71
CA GLY A 33 16.56 -5.70 14.70
C GLY A 33 17.93 -6.25 14.29
N ASN A 34 18.41 -5.94 13.08
CA ASN A 34 19.75 -6.19 12.58
C ASN A 34 20.18 -5.09 11.57
N PRO A 35 21.48 -4.82 11.41
CA PRO A 35 21.97 -3.75 10.52
C PRO A 35 21.77 -3.97 9.02
N ASP A 36 21.61 -5.21 8.56
CA ASP A 36 21.63 -5.55 7.14
C ASP A 36 20.50 -4.86 6.35
N LEU A 37 19.39 -4.57 7.03
CA LEU A 37 18.22 -3.94 6.44
C LEU A 37 18.23 -2.41 6.53
N PHE A 38 19.17 -1.82 7.28
CA PHE A 38 19.20 -0.38 7.53
C PHE A 38 19.20 0.45 6.25
N PRO A 39 19.99 0.13 5.20
CA PRO A 39 19.98 0.93 3.97
C PRO A 39 18.59 0.99 3.33
N SER A 40 17.92 -0.16 3.21
CA SER A 40 16.60 -0.25 2.59
C SER A 40 15.51 0.46 3.41
N LEU A 41 15.57 0.35 4.74
CA LEU A 41 14.61 0.98 5.65
C LEU A 41 14.82 2.49 5.76
N ALA A 42 16.08 2.91 5.83
CA ALA A 42 16.46 4.32 5.82
C ALA A 42 15.96 4.98 4.54
N GLN A 43 16.28 4.41 3.38
CA GLN A 43 15.81 4.97 2.10
C GLN A 43 14.29 5.00 2.03
N LYS A 44 13.61 3.93 2.47
CA LYS A 44 12.14 3.89 2.48
C LYS A 44 11.53 4.98 3.36
N ALA A 45 12.09 5.25 4.53
CA ALA A 45 11.61 6.32 5.42
C ALA A 45 11.78 7.71 4.79
N ILE A 46 12.93 7.97 4.13
CA ILE A 46 13.17 9.23 3.41
C ILE A 46 12.24 9.37 2.19
N ASP A 47 12.05 8.31 1.41
CA ASP A 47 11.13 8.30 0.27
C ASP A 47 9.66 8.53 0.68
N LEU A 48 9.31 8.18 1.92
CA LEU A 48 7.99 8.46 2.53
C LEU A 48 7.91 9.84 3.19
N ASN A 49 8.89 10.72 2.95
CA ASN A 49 8.94 12.08 3.46
C ASN A 49 8.97 12.17 5.00
N MET A 50 9.58 11.20 5.68
CA MET A 50 9.85 11.30 7.12
C MET A 50 11.01 12.28 7.36
N ASN A 51 10.95 13.02 8.47
CA ASN A 51 11.86 14.13 8.76
C ASN A 51 13.23 13.67 9.30
N GLY A 52 13.35 12.42 9.72
CA GLY A 52 14.61 11.90 10.24
C GLY A 52 14.61 10.40 10.47
N LEU A 53 15.80 9.91 10.83
CA LEU A 53 16.05 8.52 11.18
C LEU A 53 16.59 8.45 12.62
N HIS A 54 16.11 7.48 13.38
CA HIS A 54 16.72 7.07 14.64
C HIS A 54 17.50 5.78 14.40
N ILE A 55 18.80 5.83 14.72
CA ILE A 55 19.78 4.77 14.47
C ILE A 55 20.64 4.63 15.71
N GLU A 56 20.68 3.44 16.28
CA GLU A 56 21.54 3.16 17.42
C GLU A 56 22.97 2.86 16.97
N VAL A 57 23.95 3.49 17.63
CA VAL A 57 25.37 3.40 17.26
C VAL A 57 26.21 3.16 18.51
N HIS A 58 27.15 2.23 18.42
CA HIS A 58 28.10 1.96 19.50
C HIS A 58 29.50 1.66 18.94
N PRO A 59 30.60 2.15 19.55
CA PRO A 59 31.96 1.88 19.08
C PRO A 59 32.31 0.39 19.05
N SER A 60 31.66 -0.39 19.90
CA SER A 60 31.85 -1.83 20.01
C SER A 60 30.51 -2.53 20.27
N PRO A 61 29.65 -2.76 19.25
CA PRO A 61 28.27 -3.24 19.46
C PRO A 61 28.18 -4.51 20.30
N ALA A 62 29.15 -5.41 20.18
CA ALA A 62 29.23 -6.64 20.99
C ALA A 62 29.34 -6.40 22.51
N ASN A 63 29.80 -5.22 22.93
CA ASN A 63 29.92 -4.82 24.33
C ASN A 63 28.79 -3.90 24.79
N ALA A 64 27.76 -3.68 23.97
CA ALA A 64 26.63 -2.84 24.34
C ALA A 64 25.81 -3.49 25.47
N LEU A 65 25.40 -2.67 26.45
CA LEU A 65 24.62 -3.13 27.60
C LEU A 65 23.14 -3.41 27.25
N SER A 66 22.69 -2.92 26.10
CA SER A 66 21.36 -3.16 25.54
C SER A 66 21.47 -3.25 24.02
N ASP A 67 20.60 -4.05 23.41
CA ASP A 67 20.33 -4.05 21.97
C ASP A 67 21.56 -4.13 21.04
N ALA A 68 22.59 -4.87 21.47
CA ALA A 68 23.85 -5.07 20.74
C ALA A 68 23.68 -5.43 19.25
N ASN A 69 22.65 -6.24 18.94
CA ASN A 69 22.35 -6.68 17.57
C ASN A 69 21.67 -5.60 16.71
N GLN A 70 21.18 -4.50 17.29
CA GLN A 70 20.50 -3.40 16.62
C GLN A 70 21.40 -2.18 16.41
N GLN A 71 22.68 -2.32 16.75
CA GLN A 71 23.65 -1.23 16.75
C GLN A 71 24.69 -1.42 15.67
N ILE A 72 25.10 -0.30 15.09
CA ILE A 72 26.20 -0.24 14.12
C ILE A 72 27.40 0.53 14.69
N LYS A 73 28.56 0.34 14.10
CA LYS A 73 29.74 1.16 14.39
C LYS A 73 29.64 2.54 13.74
N VAL A 74 30.46 3.47 14.21
CA VAL A 74 30.51 4.84 13.68
C VAL A 74 30.86 4.87 12.19
N GLU A 75 31.77 4.01 11.74
CA GLU A 75 32.17 3.95 10.32
C GLU A 75 31.04 3.41 9.44
N GLN A 76 30.25 2.48 9.97
CA GLN A 76 29.07 1.95 9.29
C GLN A 76 27.96 3.00 9.20
N LEU A 77 27.80 3.85 10.22
CA LEU A 77 26.87 4.98 10.16
C LEU A 77 27.26 5.93 9.03
N GLN A 78 28.55 6.28 8.92
CA GLN A 78 29.03 7.15 7.85
C GLN A 78 28.75 6.56 6.46
N SER A 79 29.01 5.26 6.28
CA SER A 79 28.71 4.55 5.04
C SER A 79 27.21 4.56 4.72
N LEU A 80 26.36 4.28 5.72
CA LEU A 80 24.91 4.30 5.58
C LEU A 80 24.41 5.68 5.15
N LEU A 81 24.80 6.75 5.85
CA LEU A 81 24.37 8.12 5.55
C LEU A 81 24.82 8.60 4.16
N SER A 82 26.01 8.18 3.74
CA SER A 82 26.54 8.49 2.41
C SER A 82 25.81 7.73 1.29
N GLY A 83 25.19 6.59 1.61
CA GLY A 83 24.42 5.78 0.67
C GLY A 83 22.94 6.19 0.54
N ILE A 84 22.46 7.13 1.35
CA ILE A 84 21.07 7.61 1.28
C ILE A 84 20.93 8.65 0.17
N GLU A 85 19.96 8.44 -0.71
CA GLU A 85 19.50 9.46 -1.65
C GLU A 85 18.49 10.38 -0.95
N TRP A 86 18.95 11.54 -0.50
CA TRP A 86 18.09 12.54 0.15
C TRP A 86 17.12 13.17 -0.87
N ARG A 87 15.82 13.00 -0.63
CA ARG A 87 14.75 13.52 -1.48
C ARG A 87 14.22 14.85 -0.93
N SER A 88 13.81 15.74 -1.83
CA SER A 88 13.03 16.93 -1.48
C SER A 88 11.55 16.67 -1.74
N PRO A 89 10.63 17.15 -0.88
CA PRO A 89 9.19 16.92 -1.05
C PRO A 89 8.60 17.65 -2.27
N SER A 90 9.28 18.68 -2.76
CA SER A 90 8.87 19.47 -3.92
C SER A 90 10.07 20.03 -4.65
N THR A 91 9.82 20.54 -5.86
CA THR A 91 10.79 21.25 -6.68
C THR A 91 10.09 22.42 -7.36
N ASP A 92 10.82 23.53 -7.53
CA ASP A 92 10.33 24.71 -8.24
C ASP A 92 10.52 24.62 -9.76
N ASN A 93 10.96 23.47 -10.28
CA ASN A 93 11.14 23.26 -11.71
C ASN A 93 9.78 23.30 -12.45
N PRO A 94 9.53 24.31 -13.31
CA PRO A 94 8.23 24.49 -13.94
C PRO A 94 7.89 23.35 -14.92
N ASP A 95 8.85 22.82 -15.66
CA ASP A 95 8.62 21.73 -16.62
C ASP A 95 8.21 20.44 -15.92
N PHE A 96 8.83 20.16 -14.76
CA PHE A 96 8.44 19.05 -13.91
C PHE A 96 7.00 19.22 -13.40
N LEU A 97 6.67 20.40 -12.86
CA LEU A 97 5.36 20.67 -12.29
C LEU A 97 4.24 20.54 -13.33
N VAL A 98 4.44 21.08 -14.53
CA VAL A 98 3.49 20.95 -15.64
C VAL A 98 3.34 19.49 -16.07
N THR A 99 4.45 18.77 -16.25
CA THR A 99 4.41 17.34 -16.64
C THR A 99 3.69 16.50 -15.60
N LEU A 100 4.00 16.69 -14.31
CA LEU A 100 3.35 15.98 -13.21
C LEU A 100 1.85 16.27 -13.15
N GLN A 101 1.46 17.54 -13.39
CA GLN A 101 0.05 17.93 -13.42
C GLN A 101 -0.70 17.23 -14.55
N ASN A 102 -0.13 17.15 -15.75
CA ASN A 102 -0.75 16.48 -16.88
C ASN A 102 -0.94 14.98 -16.61
N LEU A 103 0.10 14.29 -16.11
CA LEU A 103 0.00 12.88 -15.73
C LEU A 103 -1.08 12.62 -14.68
N ARG A 104 -1.22 13.52 -13.69
CA ARG A 104 -2.28 13.43 -12.68
C ARG A 104 -3.67 13.66 -13.28
N GLN A 105 -3.80 14.53 -14.27
CA GLN A 105 -5.07 14.72 -14.99
C GLN A 105 -5.45 13.48 -15.80
N ASP A 106 -4.47 12.82 -16.44
CA ASP A 106 -4.70 11.56 -17.13
C ASP A 106 -5.18 10.46 -16.15
N ILE A 107 -4.55 10.36 -14.98
CA ILE A 107 -4.99 9.46 -13.89
C ILE A 107 -6.42 9.77 -13.45
N ASN A 108 -6.75 11.04 -13.22
CA ASN A 108 -8.10 11.43 -12.82
C ASN A 108 -9.16 10.98 -13.85
N GLY A 109 -8.84 11.07 -15.15
CA GLY A 109 -9.73 10.58 -16.21
C GLY A 109 -9.96 9.07 -16.15
N ILE A 110 -8.91 8.30 -15.83
CA ILE A 110 -9.00 6.85 -15.62
C ILE A 110 -9.85 6.54 -14.39
N ASP A 111 -9.60 7.22 -13.26
CA ASP A 111 -10.30 7.00 -12.00
C ASP A 111 -11.81 7.32 -12.13
N ASP A 112 -12.15 8.41 -12.82
CA ASP A 112 -13.53 8.74 -13.16
C ASP A 112 -14.21 7.62 -13.95
N ALA A 113 -13.51 7.02 -14.91
CA ALA A 113 -14.02 5.91 -15.70
C ALA A 113 -14.21 4.64 -14.84
N LEU A 114 -13.27 4.35 -13.93
CA LEU A 114 -13.36 3.24 -12.99
C LEU A 114 -14.60 3.37 -12.10
N ILE A 115 -14.83 4.52 -11.48
CA ILE A 115 -15.99 4.76 -10.62
C ILE A 115 -17.30 4.61 -11.39
N LYS A 116 -17.39 5.17 -12.61
CA LYS A 116 -18.56 5.02 -13.47
C LYS A 116 -18.81 3.56 -13.85
N ASN A 117 -17.76 2.78 -14.09
CA ASN A 117 -17.87 1.36 -14.41
C ASN A 117 -18.29 0.53 -13.19
N PHE A 118 -17.78 0.83 -12.00
CA PHE A 118 -18.25 0.22 -10.75
C PHE A 118 -19.74 0.49 -10.53
N PHE A 119 -20.18 1.74 -10.70
CA PHE A 119 -21.60 2.09 -10.59
C PHE A 119 -22.46 1.25 -11.55
N LYS A 120 -22.12 1.21 -12.84
CA LYS A 120 -22.84 0.38 -13.85
C LYS A 120 -22.86 -1.09 -13.47
N ARG A 121 -21.74 -1.62 -12.95
CA ARG A 121 -21.62 -3.00 -12.48
C ARG A 121 -22.59 -3.25 -11.33
N MET A 122 -22.67 -2.35 -10.35
CA MET A 122 -23.55 -2.50 -9.18
C MET A 122 -25.04 -2.41 -9.55
N GLU A 123 -25.40 -1.59 -10.53
CA GLU A 123 -26.76 -1.59 -11.09
C GLU A 123 -27.13 -2.94 -11.73
N MET A 124 -26.17 -3.60 -12.41
CA MET A 124 -26.40 -4.95 -12.92
C MET A 124 -26.55 -5.98 -11.80
N ILE A 125 -25.76 -5.86 -10.73
CA ILE A 125 -25.89 -6.73 -9.55
C ILE A 125 -27.28 -6.58 -8.90
N ARG A 126 -27.81 -5.36 -8.78
CA ARG A 126 -29.19 -5.16 -8.29
C ARG A 126 -30.21 -5.89 -9.15
N LYS A 127 -30.11 -5.77 -10.48
CA LYS A 127 -30.99 -6.49 -11.41
C LYS A 127 -30.90 -8.01 -11.24
N ILE A 128 -29.69 -8.54 -11.06
CA ILE A 128 -29.46 -9.97 -10.74
C ILE A 128 -30.13 -10.34 -9.41
N GLY A 129 -30.00 -9.51 -8.38
CA GLY A 129 -30.66 -9.71 -7.09
C GLY A 129 -32.18 -9.81 -7.22
N ILE A 130 -32.81 -8.87 -7.95
CA ILE A 130 -34.26 -8.87 -8.21
C ILE A 130 -34.68 -10.15 -8.94
N LEU A 131 -33.93 -10.54 -9.97
CA LEU A 131 -34.21 -11.75 -10.74
C LEU A 131 -34.11 -13.00 -9.87
N LYS A 132 -33.04 -13.13 -9.06
CA LYS A 132 -32.87 -14.26 -8.15
C LYS A 132 -33.97 -14.33 -7.11
N LYS A 133 -34.35 -13.19 -6.52
CA LYS A 133 -35.46 -13.08 -5.57
C LYS A 133 -36.76 -13.60 -6.16
N GLY A 134 -37.12 -13.12 -7.35
CA GLY A 134 -38.34 -13.53 -8.05
C GLY A 134 -38.38 -15.02 -8.42
N ASN A 135 -37.21 -15.67 -8.50
CA ASN A 135 -37.07 -17.09 -8.85
C ASN A 135 -36.62 -17.96 -7.67
N GLN A 136 -36.61 -17.44 -6.44
CA GLN A 136 -36.21 -18.18 -5.23
C GLN A 136 -34.80 -18.79 -5.31
N VAL A 137 -33.88 -18.12 -6.02
CA VAL A 137 -32.48 -18.55 -6.18
C VAL A 137 -31.61 -17.92 -5.09
N THR A 138 -30.67 -18.69 -4.54
CA THR A 138 -29.73 -18.20 -3.52
C THR A 138 -28.76 -17.15 -4.06
N ILE A 139 -28.25 -16.30 -3.16
CA ILE A 139 -27.31 -15.23 -3.52
C ILE A 139 -25.96 -15.85 -3.95
N LEU A 140 -25.39 -16.72 -3.12
CA LEU A 140 -24.04 -17.25 -3.29
C LEU A 140 -23.98 -18.30 -4.40
N GLN A 141 -23.10 -18.09 -5.38
CA GLN A 141 -22.83 -19.02 -6.47
C GLN A 141 -21.30 -19.20 -6.62
N VAL A 142 -20.75 -20.12 -5.82
CA VAL A 142 -19.29 -20.31 -5.67
C VAL A 142 -18.60 -20.62 -7.00
N GLU A 143 -19.18 -21.47 -7.84
CA GLU A 143 -18.57 -21.87 -9.12
C GLU A 143 -18.41 -20.71 -10.09
N ARG A 144 -19.37 -19.77 -10.10
CA ARG A 144 -19.26 -18.55 -10.91
C ARG A 144 -18.14 -17.66 -10.40
N TRP A 145 -17.98 -17.56 -9.07
CA TRP A 145 -16.91 -16.77 -8.49
C TRP A 145 -15.54 -17.32 -8.83
N LYS A 146 -15.31 -18.63 -8.66
CA LYS A 146 -14.04 -19.28 -9.02
C LYS A 146 -13.63 -19.01 -10.47
N LYS A 147 -14.59 -19.13 -11.41
CA LYS A 147 -14.33 -18.84 -12.83
C LYS A 147 -13.94 -17.37 -13.09
N ILE A 148 -14.58 -16.44 -12.38
CA ILE A 148 -14.28 -15.00 -12.47
C ILE A 148 -12.88 -14.72 -11.93
N GLU A 149 -12.57 -15.26 -10.76
CA GLU A 149 -11.28 -15.10 -10.10
C GLU A 149 -10.15 -15.66 -10.98
N GLU A 150 -10.25 -16.91 -11.42
CA GLU A 150 -9.23 -17.56 -12.28
C GLU A 150 -8.98 -16.77 -13.58
N HIS A 151 -10.05 -16.31 -14.22
CA HIS A 151 -9.95 -15.54 -15.46
C HIS A 151 -9.21 -14.21 -15.27
N TYR A 152 -9.66 -13.38 -14.31
CA TYR A 152 -9.07 -12.05 -14.11
C TYR A 152 -7.69 -12.09 -13.45
N MET A 153 -7.40 -13.13 -12.66
CA MET A 153 -6.03 -13.35 -12.17
C MET A 153 -5.08 -13.68 -13.33
N THR A 154 -5.52 -14.48 -14.30
CA THR A 154 -4.71 -14.83 -15.48
C THR A 154 -4.48 -13.61 -16.37
N GLU A 155 -5.54 -12.86 -16.70
CA GLU A 155 -5.42 -11.66 -17.53
C GLU A 155 -4.63 -10.55 -16.84
N GLY A 156 -4.92 -10.29 -15.55
CA GLY A 156 -4.22 -9.26 -14.79
C GLY A 156 -2.73 -9.54 -14.64
N ARG A 157 -2.35 -10.81 -14.44
CA ARG A 157 -0.93 -11.22 -14.46
C ARG A 157 -0.28 -10.94 -15.81
N ALA A 158 -0.97 -11.24 -16.92
CA ALA A 158 -0.46 -10.98 -18.26
C ALA A 158 -0.27 -9.47 -18.55
N LEU A 159 -1.06 -8.61 -17.91
CA LEU A 159 -0.93 -7.15 -17.95
C LEU A 159 0.10 -6.59 -16.95
N GLY A 160 0.74 -7.43 -16.14
CA GLY A 160 1.76 -7.03 -15.17
C GLY A 160 1.22 -6.52 -13.84
N LEU A 161 -0.07 -6.75 -13.53
CA LEU A 161 -0.64 -6.40 -12.22
C LEU A 161 -0.22 -7.42 -11.16
N SER A 162 -0.04 -6.96 -9.91
CA SER A 162 0.35 -7.86 -8.83
C SER A 162 -0.80 -8.77 -8.42
N GLU A 163 -0.47 -10.02 -8.12
CA GLU A 163 -1.47 -11.02 -7.71
C GLU A 163 -2.18 -10.65 -6.41
N SER A 164 -1.44 -10.10 -5.44
CA SER A 164 -2.01 -9.67 -4.16
C SER A 164 -3.02 -8.54 -4.35
N PHE A 165 -2.69 -7.55 -5.19
CA PHE A 165 -3.59 -6.44 -5.50
C PHE A 165 -4.86 -6.93 -6.18
N LEU A 166 -4.73 -7.77 -7.22
CA LEU A 166 -5.88 -8.31 -7.95
C LEU A 166 -6.78 -9.14 -7.04
N SER A 167 -6.20 -10.01 -6.21
CA SER A 167 -6.95 -10.85 -5.29
C SER A 167 -7.75 -10.02 -4.29
N GLU A 168 -7.14 -9.00 -3.69
CA GLU A 168 -7.81 -8.09 -2.75
C GLU A 168 -8.92 -7.27 -3.45
N LEU A 169 -8.64 -6.71 -4.63
CA LEU A 169 -9.60 -5.93 -5.41
C LEU A 169 -10.83 -6.78 -5.80
N LEU A 170 -10.59 -7.97 -6.33
CA LEU A 170 -11.65 -8.90 -6.74
C LEU A 170 -12.52 -9.29 -5.55
N THR A 171 -11.90 -9.58 -4.39
CA THR A 171 -12.62 -9.89 -3.15
C THR A 171 -13.50 -8.73 -2.71
N LEU A 172 -12.99 -7.50 -2.67
CA LEU A 172 -13.78 -6.30 -2.32
C LEU A 172 -14.97 -6.10 -3.25
N ILE A 173 -14.77 -6.28 -4.56
CA ILE A 173 -15.83 -6.18 -5.56
C ILE A 173 -16.88 -7.30 -5.35
N HIS A 174 -16.46 -8.51 -5.01
CA HIS A 174 -17.36 -9.64 -4.73
C HIS A 174 -18.22 -9.37 -3.51
N ASP A 175 -17.60 -8.96 -2.40
CA ASP A 175 -18.28 -8.72 -1.13
C ASP A 175 -19.32 -7.61 -1.26
N GLU A 176 -18.99 -6.53 -1.96
CA GLU A 176 -19.96 -5.46 -2.26
C GLU A 176 -21.12 -5.97 -3.12
N SER A 177 -20.86 -6.89 -4.05
CA SER A 177 -21.92 -7.53 -4.86
C SER A 177 -22.85 -8.40 -4.02
N MET A 178 -22.30 -9.09 -3.01
CA MET A 178 -23.06 -9.92 -2.09
C MET A 178 -23.92 -9.06 -1.16
N ARG A 179 -23.36 -7.96 -0.63
CA ARG A 179 -24.06 -6.97 0.20
C ARG A 179 -25.28 -6.40 -0.51
N ILE A 180 -25.10 -5.93 -1.75
CA ILE A 180 -26.20 -5.36 -2.57
C ILE A 180 -27.29 -6.40 -2.84
N GLN A 181 -26.93 -7.64 -3.20
CA GLN A 181 -27.93 -8.69 -3.41
C GLN A 181 -28.67 -9.04 -2.11
N TYR A 182 -27.98 -9.02 -0.96
CA TYR A 182 -28.60 -9.25 0.33
C TYR A 182 -29.63 -8.17 0.66
N GLU A 183 -29.32 -6.89 0.40
CA GLU A 183 -30.28 -5.80 0.57
C GLU A 183 -31.53 -6.01 -0.29
N VAL A 184 -31.36 -6.34 -1.58
CA VAL A 184 -32.49 -6.59 -2.49
C VAL A 184 -33.33 -7.80 -2.06
N MET A 185 -32.70 -8.86 -1.57
CA MET A 185 -33.41 -10.05 -1.09
C MET A 185 -34.28 -9.73 0.13
N ASN A 186 -33.83 -8.85 1.01
CA ASN A 186 -34.49 -8.53 2.28
C ASN A 186 -35.31 -7.23 2.27
N SER A 187 -35.38 -6.50 1.15
CA SER A 187 -36.27 -5.35 0.94
C SER A 187 -37.64 -5.75 0.41
#